data_AF-A0A7W1QMB3-F1
#
_entry.id   AF-A0A7W1QMB3-F1
#
_cell.length_a   1.000
_cell.length_b   1.000
_cell.length_c   1.000
_cell.angle_alpha   90.00
_cell.angle_beta   90.00
_cell.angle_gamma   90.00
#
_symmetry.space_group_name_H-M   'P 1'
#
loop_
_entity.id
_entity.type
_entity.pdbx_description
1 polymer ?
#
loop_
_entity_poly.entity_id
_entity_poly.type
_entity_poly.pdbx_seq_one_letter_code
_entity_poly.pdbx_strand_id
1 'polypeptide(L)'
;GGRGSARIVPPDSLRFDVAGPFGSGAASAVVIGDRAVWTDPPDVIARLVPNYPLMWAMFGVARLPAEGVTLRGLSRDSITAWQYAGATDTVEYARSAGNPVRFVAVVRQRGKLIGRAETTLRPDGVPISARLTVPSPPAKLDLNFLSTTQATFAPEIWLPRNP
;
A
#
# COMPACT_ATOMS: atom_id res chain seq x y z
N GLY A 1 -6.67 -8.91 16.82
CA GLY A 1 -6.11 -7.91 15.89
C GLY A 1 -4.75 -7.49 16.36
N GLY A 2 -3.81 -7.25 15.44
CA GLY A 2 -2.48 -6.74 15.78
C GLY A 2 -2.47 -5.20 15.92
N ARG A 3 -1.35 -4.65 16.35
CA ARG A 3 -1.07 -3.20 16.35
C ARG A 3 0.16 -2.93 15.50
N GLY A 4 0.24 -1.76 14.91
CA GLY A 4 1.41 -1.37 14.14
C GLY A 4 1.48 0.12 13.89
N SER A 5 2.61 0.54 13.32
CA SER A 5 2.86 1.89 12.87
C SER A 5 3.45 1.85 11.47
N ALA A 6 2.96 2.69 10.57
CA ALA A 6 3.58 2.96 9.28
C ALA A 6 4.14 4.38 9.30
N ARG A 7 5.35 4.56 8.75
CA ARG A 7 6.01 5.85 8.57
C ARG A 7 6.30 5.99 7.09
N ILE A 8 5.85 7.09 6.50
CA ILE A 8 5.99 7.35 5.07
C ILE A 8 6.78 8.64 4.90
N VAL A 9 7.84 8.57 4.10
CA VAL A 9 8.58 9.73 3.61
C VAL A 9 8.41 9.76 2.10
N PRO A 10 7.71 10.78 1.56
CA PRO A 10 7.64 10.99 0.13
C PRO A 10 9.06 11.14 -0.47
N PRO A 11 9.28 10.71 -1.73
CA PRO A 11 8.26 10.19 -2.64
C PRO A 11 7.95 8.70 -2.45
N ASP A 12 8.79 7.92 -1.75
CA ASP A 12 8.79 6.46 -1.93
C ASP A 12 9.29 5.60 -0.77
N SER A 13 9.56 6.18 0.39
CA SER A 13 10.09 5.43 1.52
C SER A 13 8.98 5.10 2.53
N LEU A 14 8.84 3.82 2.86
CA LEU A 14 7.89 3.30 3.84
C LEU A 14 8.66 2.45 4.85
N ARG A 15 8.45 2.73 6.14
CA ARG A 15 8.74 1.77 7.22
C ARG A 15 7.42 1.33 7.81
N PHE A 16 7.24 0.03 8.01
CA PHE A 16 6.17 -0.45 8.85
C PHE A 16 6.71 -1.36 9.95
N ASP A 17 6.14 -1.23 11.13
CA ASP A 17 6.38 -2.08 12.29
C ASP A 17 5.02 -2.61 12.73
N VAL A 18 4.87 -3.93 12.83
CA VAL A 18 3.62 -4.58 13.27
C VAL A 18 3.92 -5.60 14.36
N ALA A 19 2.99 -5.74 15.29
CA ALA A 19 2.96 -6.79 16.28
C ALA A 19 1.64 -7.56 16.11
N GLY A 20 1.75 -8.86 15.83
CA GLY A 20 0.59 -9.74 15.71
C GLY A 20 -0.17 -9.89 17.04
N PRO A 21 -1.44 -10.33 17.01
CA PRO A 21 -2.19 -10.64 18.23
C PRO A 21 -1.47 -11.74 19.04
N PHE A 22 -1.54 -11.65 20.37
CA PHE A 22 -0.98 -12.64 21.31
C PHE A 22 0.53 -12.93 21.15
N GLY A 23 1.33 -11.97 20.70
CA GLY A 23 2.79 -12.15 20.59
C GLY A 23 3.22 -13.07 19.44
N SER A 24 2.38 -13.23 18.40
CA SER A 24 2.63 -14.04 17.20
C SER A 24 3.77 -13.54 16.27
N GLY A 25 4.72 -12.77 16.82
CA GLY A 25 5.85 -12.18 16.14
C GLY A 25 5.68 -10.68 15.92
N ALA A 26 6.70 -9.92 16.28
CA ALA A 26 6.88 -8.58 15.76
C ALA A 26 7.49 -8.69 14.36
N ALA A 27 7.08 -7.82 13.45
CA ALA A 27 7.72 -7.70 12.16
C ALA A 27 8.00 -6.24 11.83
N SER A 28 9.11 -6.00 11.16
CA SER A 28 9.54 -4.68 10.74
C SER A 28 10.12 -4.77 9.34
N ALA A 29 9.87 -3.77 8.53
CA ALA A 29 10.47 -3.71 7.21
C ALA A 29 10.50 -2.29 6.67
N VAL A 30 11.49 -2.06 5.80
CA VAL A 30 11.65 -0.83 5.04
C VAL A 30 11.52 -1.14 3.56
N VAL A 31 10.65 -0.40 2.88
CA VAL A 31 10.40 -0.47 1.45
C VAL A 31 10.74 0.88 0.84
N ILE A 32 11.50 0.85 -0.26
CA ILE A 32 11.74 2.00 -1.12
C ILE A 32 11.17 1.67 -2.49
N GLY A 33 10.15 2.41 -2.90
CA GLY A 33 9.45 2.19 -4.16
C GLY A 33 8.80 0.81 -4.25
N ASP A 34 9.37 -0.07 -5.07
CA ASP A 34 8.89 -1.42 -5.36
C ASP A 34 9.82 -2.52 -4.83
N ARG A 35 10.68 -2.20 -3.86
CA ARG A 35 11.59 -3.16 -3.23
C ARG A 35 11.67 -2.99 -1.73
N ALA A 36 11.74 -4.10 -1.02
CA ALA A 36 12.15 -4.12 0.37
C ALA A 36 13.67 -3.97 0.46
N VAL A 37 14.13 -3.00 1.26
CA VAL A 37 15.57 -2.80 1.55
C VAL A 37 16.02 -3.79 2.62
N TRP A 38 15.17 -3.98 3.64
CA TRP A 38 15.33 -5.01 4.64
C TRP A 38 13.98 -5.35 5.26
N THR A 39 13.93 -6.56 5.81
CA THR A 39 12.74 -7.12 6.44
C THR A 39 13.14 -8.06 7.56
N ASP A 40 12.42 -7.99 8.66
CA ASP A 40 12.56 -8.91 9.78
C ASP A 40 11.14 -9.34 10.22
N PRO A 41 10.73 -10.60 9.98
CA PRO A 41 11.48 -11.66 9.29
C PRO A 41 11.63 -11.41 7.77
N PRO A 42 12.55 -12.12 7.06
CA PRO A 42 12.84 -11.94 5.63
C PRO A 42 11.65 -12.00 4.66
N ASP A 43 10.58 -12.70 5.04
CA ASP A 43 9.42 -13.00 4.18
C ASP A 43 8.17 -12.18 4.54
N VAL A 44 8.25 -11.27 5.52
CA VAL A 44 7.07 -10.56 6.06
C VAL A 44 6.26 -9.82 4.99
N ILE A 45 6.93 -9.14 4.05
CA ILE A 45 6.24 -8.38 3.00
C ILE A 45 5.48 -9.32 2.06
N ALA A 46 6.15 -10.38 1.58
CA ALA A 46 5.55 -11.35 0.66
C ALA A 46 4.35 -12.07 1.29
N ARG A 47 4.34 -12.24 2.61
CA ARG A 47 3.21 -12.81 3.35
C ARG A 47 2.05 -11.84 3.55
N LEU A 48 2.30 -10.54 3.54
CA LEU A 48 1.31 -9.51 3.84
C LEU A 48 0.58 -9.03 2.58
N VAL A 49 1.34 -8.84 1.51
CA VAL A 49 0.86 -8.22 0.27
C VAL A 49 1.44 -8.96 -0.93
N PRO A 50 0.65 -9.17 -2.00
CA PRO A 50 1.15 -9.89 -3.17
C PRO A 50 2.08 -9.03 -4.04
N ASN A 51 2.00 -7.70 -3.92
CA ASN A 51 2.91 -6.77 -4.60
C ASN A 51 2.91 -5.37 -3.92
N TYR A 52 3.89 -4.56 -4.29
CA TYR A 52 4.07 -3.22 -3.75
C TYR A 52 2.99 -2.21 -4.16
N PRO A 53 2.46 -2.18 -5.40
CA PRO A 53 1.36 -1.27 -5.74
C PRO A 53 0.14 -1.42 -4.83
N LEU A 54 -0.23 -2.67 -4.48
CA LEU A 54 -1.32 -2.93 -3.53
C LEU A 54 -0.95 -2.52 -2.10
N MET A 55 0.31 -2.71 -1.70
CA MET A 55 0.81 -2.24 -0.41
C MET A 55 0.66 -0.73 -0.24
N TRP A 56 1.18 0.05 -1.20
CA TRP A 56 1.09 1.50 -1.19
C TRP A 56 -0.36 2.00 -1.28
N ALA A 57 -1.20 1.28 -2.04
CA ALA A 57 -2.59 1.64 -2.18
C ALA A 57 -3.37 1.54 -0.86
N MET A 58 -3.01 0.63 0.05
CA MET A 58 -3.58 0.56 1.40
C MET A 58 -3.31 1.83 2.23
N PHE A 59 -2.32 2.65 1.85
CA PHE A 59 -2.03 3.94 2.48
C PHE A 59 -2.54 5.13 1.63
N GLY A 60 -3.34 4.88 0.60
CA GLY A 60 -3.87 5.91 -0.30
C GLY A 60 -2.86 6.44 -1.31
N VAL A 61 -1.75 5.74 -1.53
CA VAL A 61 -0.66 6.17 -2.41
C VAL A 61 -0.68 5.38 -3.71
N ALA A 62 -0.74 6.07 -4.84
CA ALA A 62 -0.44 5.50 -6.14
C ALA A 62 1.04 5.67 -6.46
N ARG A 63 1.73 4.56 -6.74
CA ARG A 63 3.14 4.61 -7.17
C ARG A 63 3.22 5.05 -8.62
N LEU A 64 4.29 5.75 -8.97
CA LEU A 64 4.64 5.92 -10.38
C LEU A 64 5.00 4.55 -10.97
N PRO A 65 4.61 4.27 -12.23
CA PRO A 65 4.99 3.02 -12.87
C PRO A 65 6.47 3.07 -13.28
N ALA A 66 7.02 1.93 -13.67
CA ALA A 66 8.32 1.87 -14.34
C ALA A 66 8.29 2.67 -15.66
N GLU A 67 9.47 3.03 -16.16
CA GLU A 67 9.61 3.69 -17.46
C GLU A 67 9.01 2.85 -18.60
N GLY A 68 8.46 3.53 -19.61
CA GLY A 68 7.84 2.89 -20.78
C GLY A 68 6.45 2.31 -20.56
N VAL A 69 5.89 2.39 -19.34
CA VAL A 69 4.52 1.96 -19.06
C VAL A 69 3.52 2.99 -19.57
N THR A 70 2.50 2.54 -20.31
CA THR A 70 1.48 3.42 -20.86
C THR A 70 0.51 3.88 -19.77
N LEU A 71 0.30 5.19 -19.68
CA LEU A 71 -0.73 5.80 -18.82
C LEU A 71 -2.02 6.05 -19.63
N ARG A 72 -3.14 5.55 -19.13
CA ARG A 72 -4.49 5.88 -19.61
C ARG A 72 -5.28 6.49 -18.47
N GLY A 73 -5.97 7.59 -18.73
CA GLY A 73 -6.76 8.29 -17.71
C GLY A 73 -8.21 8.46 -18.14
N LEU A 74 -9.10 8.46 -17.16
CA LEU A 74 -10.51 8.81 -17.30
C LEU A 74 -10.88 9.71 -16.11
N SER A 75 -11.49 10.86 -16.40
CA SER A 75 -12.16 11.67 -15.39
C SER A 75 -13.61 11.85 -15.80
N ARG A 76 -14.53 11.50 -14.90
CA ARG A 76 -15.97 11.61 -15.12
C ARG A 76 -16.67 11.83 -13.79
N ASP A 77 -17.51 12.86 -13.74
CA ASP A 77 -18.25 13.24 -12.54
C ASP A 77 -17.31 13.42 -11.34
N SER A 78 -17.54 12.68 -10.26
CA SER A 78 -16.71 12.68 -9.05
C SER A 78 -15.56 11.66 -9.08
N ILE A 79 -15.33 10.97 -10.21
CA ILE A 79 -14.38 9.86 -10.31
C ILE A 79 -13.21 10.24 -11.21
N THR A 80 -12.00 10.06 -10.70
CA THR A 80 -10.77 10.06 -11.50
C THR A 80 -10.18 8.66 -11.44
N ALA A 81 -10.08 8.00 -12.59
CA ALA A 81 -9.48 6.69 -12.72
C ALA A 81 -8.31 6.75 -13.70
N TRP A 82 -7.30 5.93 -13.44
CA TRP A 82 -6.17 5.79 -14.35
C TRP A 82 -5.64 4.37 -14.32
N GLN A 83 -4.99 3.99 -15.40
CA GLN A 83 -4.41 2.68 -15.59
C GLN A 83 -2.98 2.84 -16.06
N TYR A 84 -2.09 2.09 -15.43
CA TYR A 84 -0.75 1.80 -15.92
C TYR A 84 -0.79 0.44 -16.62
N ALA A 85 -0.55 0.44 -17.92
CA ALA A 85 -0.54 -0.76 -18.75
C ALA A 85 0.89 -1.06 -19.21
N GLY A 86 1.53 -2.03 -18.55
CA GLY A 86 2.79 -2.61 -18.99
C GLY A 86 2.57 -3.73 -20.02
N ALA A 87 3.64 -4.41 -20.41
CA ALA A 87 3.56 -5.50 -21.39
C ALA A 87 2.68 -6.68 -20.92
N THR A 88 2.71 -7.00 -19.63
CA THR A 88 1.95 -8.12 -19.06
C THR A 88 1.04 -7.72 -17.90
N ASP A 89 1.37 -6.61 -17.24
CA ASP A 89 0.81 -6.26 -15.93
C ASP A 89 0.00 -4.96 -16.07
N THR A 90 -1.12 -4.90 -15.36
CA THR A 90 -1.96 -3.71 -15.30
C THR A 90 -2.19 -3.32 -13.85
N VAL A 91 -2.04 -2.04 -13.57
CA VAL A 91 -2.43 -1.44 -12.30
C VAL A 91 -3.44 -0.37 -12.58
N GLU A 92 -4.66 -0.57 -12.08
CA GLU A 92 -5.75 0.38 -12.18
C GLU A 92 -5.92 1.08 -10.84
N TYR A 93 -6.10 2.38 -10.89
CA TYR A 93 -6.44 3.20 -9.74
C TYR A 93 -7.74 3.94 -10.02
N ALA A 94 -8.54 4.14 -8.98
CA ALA A 94 -9.71 4.99 -9.04
C ALA A 94 -9.83 5.78 -7.73
N ARG A 95 -10.05 7.09 -7.86
CA ARG A 95 -10.33 8.00 -6.77
C ARG A 95 -11.72 8.57 -6.97
N SER A 96 -12.63 8.30 -6.04
CA SER A 96 -13.97 8.90 -6.00
C SER A 96 -14.00 9.98 -4.94
N ALA A 97 -14.31 11.21 -5.35
CA ALA A 97 -14.55 12.32 -4.44
C ALA A 97 -15.79 12.07 -3.57
N GLY A 98 -15.78 12.63 -2.37
CA GLY A 98 -16.82 12.43 -1.36
C GLY A 98 -16.29 12.72 0.04
N ASN A 99 -17.13 12.53 1.04
CA ASN A 99 -16.73 12.53 2.43
C ASN A 99 -17.30 11.27 3.12
N PRO A 100 -16.51 10.19 3.23
CA PRO A 100 -15.08 10.11 2.92
C PRO A 100 -14.77 9.95 1.42
N VAL A 101 -13.53 10.24 1.04
CA VAL A 101 -12.97 9.93 -0.29
C VAL A 101 -12.68 8.43 -0.36
N ARG A 102 -12.96 7.81 -1.51
CA ARG A 102 -12.53 6.43 -1.77
C ARG A 102 -11.37 6.39 -2.75
N PHE A 103 -10.37 5.58 -2.44
CA PHE A 103 -9.24 5.27 -3.30
C PHE A 103 -9.15 3.76 -3.49
N VAL A 104 -9.13 3.29 -4.73
CA VAL A 104 -9.12 1.88 -5.09
C VAL A 104 -7.91 1.62 -5.97
N ALA A 105 -7.22 0.50 -5.72
CA ALA A 105 -6.25 -0.06 -6.64
C ALA A 105 -6.60 -1.51 -6.98
N VAL A 106 -6.49 -1.87 -8.26
CA VAL A 106 -6.65 -3.24 -8.75
C VAL A 106 -5.41 -3.59 -9.54
N VAL A 107 -4.78 -4.72 -9.19
CA VAL A 107 -3.63 -5.23 -9.94
C VAL A 107 -3.99 -6.53 -10.63
N ARG A 108 -3.67 -6.60 -11.93
CA ARG A 108 -3.71 -7.85 -12.68
C ARG A 108 -2.35 -8.16 -13.29
N GLN A 109 -2.00 -9.43 -13.28
CA GLN A 109 -0.82 -9.95 -13.96
C GLN A 109 -1.29 -10.95 -15.01
N ARG A 110 -0.91 -10.74 -16.27
CA ARG A 110 -1.37 -11.55 -17.42
C ARG A 110 -2.91 -11.69 -17.45
N GLY A 111 -3.61 -10.60 -17.17
CA GLY A 111 -5.08 -10.55 -17.11
C GLY A 111 -5.71 -11.19 -15.86
N LYS A 112 -4.96 -11.93 -15.03
CA LYS A 112 -5.46 -12.53 -13.78
C LYS A 112 -5.42 -11.52 -12.64
N LEU A 113 -6.52 -11.41 -11.88
CA LEU A 113 -6.59 -10.59 -10.68
C LEU A 113 -5.60 -11.09 -9.61
N ILE A 114 -4.67 -10.21 -9.23
CA ILE A 114 -3.71 -10.45 -8.15
C ILE A 114 -4.24 -9.92 -6.82
N GLY A 115 -4.93 -8.78 -6.85
CA GLY A 115 -5.59 -8.26 -5.67
C GLY A 115 -6.25 -6.91 -5.89
N ARG A 116 -7.02 -6.50 -4.89
CA ARG A 116 -7.74 -5.23 -4.83
C ARG A 116 -7.53 -4.60 -3.47
N ALA A 117 -7.02 -3.38 -3.45
CA ALA A 117 -6.91 -2.56 -2.26
C ALA A 117 -7.97 -1.44 -2.32
N GLU A 118 -8.71 -1.24 -1.23
CA GLU A 118 -9.70 -0.18 -1.09
C GLU A 118 -9.37 0.62 0.18
N THR A 119 -9.13 1.91 0.01
CA THR A 119 -8.72 2.81 1.08
C THR A 119 -9.73 3.94 1.19
N THR A 120 -10.20 4.17 2.41
CA THR A 120 -11.07 5.28 2.75
C THR A 120 -10.22 6.40 3.33
N LEU A 121 -10.35 7.60 2.78
CA LEU A 121 -9.55 8.76 3.13
C LEU A 121 -10.48 9.88 3.63
N ARG A 122 -10.01 10.67 4.59
CA ARG A 122 -10.58 11.98 4.88
C ARG A 122 -10.44 12.89 3.64
N PRO A 123 -11.22 13.97 3.53
CA PRO A 123 -11.09 14.93 2.42
C PRO A 123 -9.68 15.51 2.23
N ASP A 124 -8.91 15.62 3.32
CA ASP A 124 -7.50 16.07 3.33
C ASP A 124 -6.48 14.99 2.92
N GLY A 125 -6.95 13.79 2.56
CA GLY A 125 -6.12 12.68 2.12
C GLY A 125 -5.61 11.78 3.24
N VAL A 126 -5.95 12.03 4.51
CA VAL A 126 -5.52 11.16 5.61
C VAL A 126 -6.29 9.84 5.61
N PRO A 127 -5.63 8.67 5.66
CA PRO A 127 -6.32 7.38 5.68
C PRO A 127 -7.11 7.14 6.96
N ILE A 128 -8.30 6.56 6.80
CA ILE A 128 -9.23 6.16 7.86
C ILE A 128 -9.20 4.64 8.02
N SER A 129 -9.34 3.93 6.90
CA SER A 129 -9.29 2.48 6.85
C SER A 129 -8.84 2.00 5.47
N ALA A 130 -8.33 0.78 5.41
CA ALA A 130 -8.02 0.11 4.16
C ALA A 130 -8.34 -1.38 4.22
N ARG A 131 -8.64 -1.96 3.06
CA ARG A 131 -8.86 -3.39 2.88
C ARG A 131 -8.13 -3.87 1.65
N LEU A 132 -7.24 -4.84 1.82
CA LEU A 132 -6.70 -5.65 0.73
C LEU A 132 -7.47 -6.97 0.65
N THR A 133 -7.88 -7.34 -0.56
CA THR A 133 -8.47 -8.63 -0.90
C THR A 133 -7.62 -9.30 -1.97
N VAL A 134 -7.16 -10.51 -1.71
CA VAL A 134 -6.38 -11.36 -2.62
C VAL A 134 -7.22 -12.59 -2.96
N PRO A 135 -7.43 -12.93 -4.24
CA PRO A 135 -8.33 -14.02 -4.61
C PRO A 135 -7.69 -15.41 -4.57
N SER A 136 -6.35 -15.52 -4.62
CA SER A 136 -5.67 -16.83 -4.73
C SER A 136 -4.23 -16.79 -4.19
N PRO A 137 -3.93 -17.47 -3.06
CA PRO A 137 -4.93 -18.04 -2.14
C PRO A 137 -5.85 -16.94 -1.60
N PRO A 138 -7.13 -17.24 -1.30
CA PRO A 138 -8.04 -16.25 -0.73
C PRO A 138 -7.49 -15.69 0.58
N ALA A 139 -7.23 -14.39 0.62
CA ALA A 139 -6.73 -13.70 1.79
C ALA A 139 -7.29 -12.28 1.89
N LYS A 140 -7.37 -11.78 3.12
CA LYS A 140 -7.88 -10.45 3.42
C LYS A 140 -7.04 -9.81 4.52
N LEU A 141 -6.71 -8.54 4.33
CA LEU A 141 -6.05 -7.70 5.33
C LEU A 141 -6.85 -6.42 5.50
N ASP A 142 -7.31 -6.16 6.72
CA ASP A 142 -7.98 -4.90 7.09
C ASP A 142 -7.03 -4.05 7.94
N LEU A 143 -6.88 -2.78 7.60
CA LEU A 143 -6.18 -1.77 8.39
C LEU A 143 -7.17 -0.72 8.87
N ASN A 144 -7.09 -0.36 10.15
CA ASN A 144 -7.79 0.78 10.73
C ASN A 144 -6.75 1.77 11.24
N PHE A 145 -6.80 3.01 10.75
CA PHE A 145 -5.83 4.04 11.09
C PHE A 145 -6.32 4.79 12.33
N LEU A 146 -5.63 4.58 13.45
CA LEU A 146 -6.03 5.15 14.74
C LEU A 146 -5.59 6.60 14.92
N SER A 147 -4.45 6.96 14.33
CA SER A 147 -3.90 8.31 14.36
C SER A 147 -2.96 8.49 13.16
N THR A 148 -2.87 9.72 12.67
CA THR A 148 -1.91 10.11 11.63
C THR A 148 -1.37 11.48 11.99
N THR A 149 -0.05 11.57 12.07
CA THR A 149 0.67 12.79 12.42
C THR A 149 1.79 13.03 11.43
N GLN A 150 2.12 14.29 11.21
CA GLN A 150 3.33 14.67 10.51
C GLN A 150 4.47 14.75 11.52
N ALA A 151 5.63 14.21 11.16
CA ALA A 151 6.83 14.23 11.99
C ALA A 151 8.08 14.20 11.12
N THR A 152 9.18 14.72 11.65
CA THR A 152 10.52 14.48 11.10
C THR A 152 11.04 13.17 11.67
N PHE A 153 11.62 12.34 10.80
CA PHE A 153 12.19 11.06 11.19
C PHE A 153 13.71 11.13 11.21
N ALA A 154 14.32 10.67 12.30
CA ALA A 154 15.77 10.53 12.38
C ALA A 154 16.26 9.41 11.43
N PRO A 155 17.42 9.54 10.77
CA PRO A 155 17.88 8.56 9.78
C PRO A 155 17.95 7.12 10.29
N GLU A 156 18.20 6.93 11.58
CA GLU A 156 18.39 5.65 12.25
C GLU A 156 17.10 4.81 12.24
N ILE A 157 15.93 5.47 12.12
CA ILE A 157 14.66 4.74 12.00
C ILE A 157 14.58 3.94 10.71
N TRP A 158 15.48 4.11 9.74
CA TRP A 158 15.47 3.39 8.47
C TRP A 158 16.40 2.19 8.48
N LEU A 159 17.18 2.00 9.55
CA LEU A 159 18.10 0.89 9.70
C LEU A 159 17.40 -0.34 10.35
N PRO A 160 17.90 -1.56 10.10
CA PRO A 160 17.50 -2.75 10.85
C PRO A 160 17.71 -2.55 12.35
N ARG A 161 16.83 -3.11 13.19
CA ARG A 161 16.98 -3.00 14.66
C ARG A 161 18.16 -3.80 15.19
N ASN A 162 18.46 -4.93 14.55
CA ASN A 162 19.64 -5.77 14.80
C ASN A 162 20.38 -5.91 13.47
N PRO A 163 21.61 -5.39 13.34
CA PRO A 163 22.43 -5.56 12.14
C PRO A 163 22.91 -7.01 11.95
#